data_AF-A0A0F8ZVP8-F1
#
_entry.id   AF-A0A0F8ZVP8-F1
#
_cell.length_a   1.000
_cell.length_b   1.000
_cell.length_c   1.000
_cell.angle_alpha   90.00
_cell.angle_beta   90.00
_cell.angle_gamma   90.00
#
_symmetry.space_group_name_H-M   'P 1'
#
loop_
_entity.id
_entity.type
_entity.pdbx_description
1 polymer ?
#
loop_
_entity_poly.entity_id
_entity_poly.type
_entity_poly.pdbx_seq_one_letter_code
_entity_poly.pdbx_strand_id
1 'polypeptide(L)'
;MEKGKTRAAILKHMAQCDGSCGSVSCGRPLNPSKLAWRAYELLLKDFEIVIPEARFGPYQVDFLLAEEWLAIEIDGTYWHRNSGWKDLVRDWYLMKYFNLPVIRIAEIEIQSGIC
;
A
#
# COMPACT_ATOMS: atom_id res chain seq x y z
N MET A 1 25.83 -7.82 7.82
CA MET A 1 24.92 -6.98 7.01
C MET A 1 23.59 -6.91 7.75
N GLU A 2 23.43 -5.96 8.67
CA GLU A 2 22.14 -5.70 9.30
C GLU A 2 21.44 -4.56 8.58
N LYS A 3 20.17 -4.77 8.21
CA LYS A 3 19.04 -3.83 8.39
C LYS A 3 17.90 -4.20 7.42
N GLY A 4 17.24 -5.32 7.69
CA GLY A 4 15.78 -5.37 7.51
C GLY A 4 15.19 -4.82 8.81
N LYS A 5 14.46 -3.70 8.76
CA LYS A 5 13.66 -3.29 9.93
C LYS A 5 12.66 -4.42 10.16
N THR A 6 12.63 -5.00 11.37
CA THR A 6 11.68 -6.07 11.69
C THR A 6 10.25 -5.57 11.48
N ARG A 7 9.33 -6.46 11.07
CA ARG A 7 7.90 -6.11 10.82
C ARG A 7 7.30 -5.31 11.99
N ALA A 8 7.60 -5.76 13.21
CA ALA A 8 7.21 -5.09 14.45
C ALA A 8 7.76 -3.65 14.57
N ALA A 9 8.98 -3.38 14.12
CA ALA A 9 9.55 -2.03 14.14
C ALA A 9 8.88 -1.10 13.11
N ILE A 10 8.45 -1.62 11.97
CA ILE A 10 7.73 -0.85 10.95
C ILE A 10 6.31 -0.54 11.42
N LEU A 11 5.59 -1.55 11.93
CA LEU A 11 4.25 -1.35 12.49
C LEU A 11 4.28 -0.38 13.67
N LYS A 12 5.29 -0.48 14.54
CA LYS A 12 5.50 0.48 15.64
C LYS A 12 5.78 1.89 15.12
N HIS A 13 6.56 2.04 14.05
CA HIS A 13 6.82 3.35 13.44
C HIS A 13 5.59 3.95 12.76
N MET A 14 4.76 3.14 12.11
CA MET A 14 3.48 3.55 11.52
C MET A 14 2.48 3.98 12.59
N ALA A 15 2.39 3.23 13.70
CA ALA A 15 1.56 3.59 14.84
C ALA A 15 2.04 4.85 15.57
N GLN A 16 3.33 5.20 15.45
CA GLN A 16 3.94 6.38 16.07
C GLN A 16 3.88 7.64 15.18
N CYS A 17 3.29 7.59 13.99
CA CYS A 17 2.99 8.80 13.22
C CYS A 17 1.82 9.56 13.86
N ASP A 18 2.13 10.28 14.94
CA ASP A 18 1.25 11.15 15.72
C ASP A 18 1.01 12.53 15.07
N GLY A 19 1.23 12.67 13.76
CA GLY A 19 1.09 13.93 13.04
C GLY A 19 2.24 14.93 13.24
N SER A 20 3.31 14.57 13.97
CA SER A 20 4.46 15.46 14.20
C SER A 20 5.58 15.35 13.14
N CYS A 21 5.51 14.38 12.22
CA CYS A 21 6.48 14.28 11.13
C CYS A 21 6.26 15.37 10.08
N GLY A 22 7.20 16.30 9.96
CA GLY A 22 7.29 17.30 8.87
C GLY A 22 7.53 16.70 7.48
N SER A 23 7.21 15.43 7.24
CA SER A 23 7.08 14.86 5.91
C SER A 23 5.66 15.12 5.39
N VAL A 24 5.56 15.54 4.13
CA VAL A 24 4.38 16.15 3.46
C VAL A 24 3.11 15.25 3.40
N SER A 25 3.12 14.10 4.05
CA SER A 25 2.04 13.10 4.05
C SER A 25 1.41 12.83 5.41
N CYS A 26 1.95 13.36 6.51
CA CYS A 26 1.37 13.18 7.85
C CYS A 26 0.23 14.22 8.05
N GLY A 27 -0.98 13.94 7.55
CA GLY A 27 -2.15 14.80 7.81
C GLY A 27 -2.82 15.45 6.60
N ARG A 28 -2.63 14.94 5.39
CA ARG A 28 -3.65 15.21 4.36
C ARG A 28 -4.92 14.44 4.75
N PRO A 29 -6.10 15.08 4.75
CA PRO A 29 -7.34 14.33 4.79
C PRO A 29 -7.27 13.28 3.68
N LEU A 30 -7.43 12.01 4.05
CA LEU A 30 -7.61 10.95 3.06
C LEU A 30 -8.82 11.39 2.22
N ASN A 31 -8.57 11.73 0.96
CA ASN A 31 -9.62 11.91 -0.04
C ASN A 31 -9.48 10.81 -1.10
N PRO A 32 -9.59 9.53 -0.70
CA PRO A 32 -9.38 8.43 -1.59
C PRO A 32 -10.49 8.44 -2.65
N SER A 33 -10.14 7.98 -3.85
CA SER A 33 -11.10 7.86 -4.93
C SER A 33 -12.25 6.92 -4.53
N LYS A 34 -13.40 7.01 -5.20
CA LYS A 34 -14.52 6.06 -4.99
C LYS A 34 -14.06 4.60 -5.16
N LEU A 35 -13.11 4.37 -6.06
CA LEU A 35 -12.51 3.06 -6.30
C LEU A 35 -11.70 2.57 -5.10
N ALA A 36 -10.85 3.44 -4.53
CA ALA A 36 -10.05 3.11 -3.36
C ALA A 36 -10.93 2.87 -2.12
N TRP A 37 -12.02 3.63 -1.93
CA TRP A 37 -13.00 3.35 -0.88
C TRP A 37 -13.64 1.96 -1.04
N ARG A 38 -14.09 1.63 -2.25
CA ARG A 38 -14.71 0.33 -2.52
C ARG A 38 -13.74 -0.83 -2.30
N ALA A 39 -12.50 -0.69 -2.73
CA ALA A 39 -11.48 -1.70 -2.48
C ALA A 39 -11.19 -1.86 -0.98
N TYR A 40 -11.09 -0.75 -0.24
CA TYR A 40 -10.93 -0.79 1.21
C TYR A 40 -12.07 -1.55 1.90
N GLU A 41 -13.32 -1.29 1.53
CA GLU A 41 -14.49 -2.02 2.04
C GLU A 41 -14.47 -3.51 1.69
N LEU A 42 -13.98 -3.88 0.51
CA LEU A 42 -13.83 -5.29 0.13
C LEU A 42 -12.74 -5.97 0.97
N LEU A 43 -11.58 -5.34 1.12
CA LEU A 43 -10.46 -5.88 1.88
C LEU A 43 -10.83 -6.07 3.37
N LEU A 44 -11.54 -5.11 3.97
CA LEU A 44 -11.97 -5.22 5.37
C LEU A 44 -12.95 -6.36 5.67
N LYS A 45 -13.49 -7.05 4.65
CA LYS A 45 -14.34 -8.24 4.88
C LYS A 45 -13.53 -9.44 5.32
N ASP A 46 -12.32 -9.57 4.81
CA ASP A 46 -11.49 -10.77 4.96
C ASP A 46 -10.18 -10.50 5.72
N PHE A 47 -9.78 -9.23 5.88
CA PHE A 47 -8.53 -8.84 6.52
C PHE A 47 -8.76 -7.92 7.72
N GLU A 48 -8.15 -8.26 8.85
CA GLU A 48 -8.36 -7.56 10.12
C GLU A 48 -7.70 -6.17 10.15
N ILE A 49 -6.46 -6.07 9.63
CA ILE A 49 -5.69 -4.82 9.66
C ILE A 49 -5.29 -4.40 8.24
N VAL A 50 -6.11 -3.53 7.66
CA VAL A 50 -5.88 -2.91 6.36
C VAL A 50 -5.42 -1.46 6.56
N ILE A 51 -4.20 -1.13 6.12
CA ILE A 51 -3.63 0.22 6.25
C ILE A 51 -3.62 0.88 4.87
N PRO A 52 -4.45 1.91 4.61
CA PRO A 52 -4.42 2.63 3.35
C PRO A 52 -3.17 3.51 3.24
N GLU A 53 -2.70 3.74 2.02
CA GLU A 53 -1.64 4.69 1.69
C GLU A 53 -0.33 4.47 2.47
N ALA A 54 0.00 3.20 2.76
CA ALA A 54 1.15 2.81 3.55
C ALA A 54 2.49 3.19 2.88
N ARG A 55 3.39 3.82 3.63
CA ARG A 55 4.70 4.29 3.12
C ARG A 55 5.86 3.39 3.52
N PHE A 56 6.69 3.07 2.52
CA PHE A 56 7.90 2.26 2.63
C PHE A 56 9.06 2.96 1.94
N GLY A 57 9.82 3.75 2.72
CA GLY A 57 10.89 4.57 2.18
C GLY A 57 10.35 5.62 1.19
N PRO A 58 10.83 5.67 -0.07
CA PRO A 58 10.36 6.63 -1.05
C PRO A 58 9.03 6.22 -1.72
N TYR A 59 8.57 4.99 -1.51
CA TYR A 59 7.37 4.47 -2.16
C TYR A 59 6.17 4.45 -1.22
N GLN A 60 4.99 4.60 -1.81
CA GLN A 60 3.69 4.47 -1.16
C GLN A 60 2.93 3.36 -1.89
N VAL A 61 2.23 2.52 -1.13
CA VAL A 61 1.32 1.51 -1.65
C VAL A 61 -0.13 1.88 -1.33
N ASP A 62 -1.08 1.44 -2.15
CA ASP A 62 -2.49 1.79 -1.94
C ASP A 62 -3.03 1.17 -0.65
N PHE A 63 -2.72 -0.10 -0.40
CA PHE A 63 -3.06 -0.77 0.86
C PHE A 63 -1.93 -1.70 1.32
N LEU A 64 -1.80 -1.82 2.64
CA LEU A 64 -1.01 -2.85 3.29
C LEU A 64 -1.96 -3.73 4.11
N LEU A 65 -1.94 -5.03 3.83
CA LEU A 65 -2.51 -6.05 4.69
C LEU A 65 -1.43 -6.40 5.72
N ALA A 66 -1.59 -5.84 6.92
CA ALA A 66 -0.49 -5.75 7.88
C ALA A 66 -0.12 -7.10 8.50
N GLU A 67 -1.10 -7.99 8.69
CA GLU A 67 -0.88 -9.31 9.29
C GLU A 67 -0.25 -10.28 8.29
N GLU A 68 -0.74 -10.26 7.05
CA GLU A 68 -0.24 -11.03 5.92
C GLU A 68 1.12 -10.52 5.45
N TRP A 69 1.41 -9.25 5.76
CA TRP A 69 2.57 -8.52 5.27
C TRP A 69 2.60 -8.50 3.74
N LEU A 70 1.52 -7.98 3.15
CA LEU A 70 1.27 -7.96 1.71
C LEU A 70 0.82 -6.57 1.28
N ALA A 71 1.47 -6.01 0.26
CA ALA A 71 1.04 -4.75 -0.36
C ALA A 71 0.05 -5.02 -1.49
N ILE A 72 -1.00 -4.19 -1.56
CA ILE A 72 -1.97 -4.16 -2.64
C ILE A 72 -1.86 -2.83 -3.37
N GLU A 73 -1.87 -2.91 -4.69
CA GLU A 73 -1.84 -1.78 -5.62
C GLU A 73 -3.05 -1.89 -6.54
N ILE A 74 -3.83 -0.81 -6.65
CA ILE A 74 -5.01 -0.74 -7.49
C ILE A 74 -4.60 -0.10 -8.80
N ASP A 75 -4.56 -0.91 -9.86
CA ASP A 75 -4.22 -0.40 -11.17
C ASP A 75 -5.46 0.15 -11.88
N GLY A 76 -5.53 1.48 -11.94
CA GLY A 76 -6.55 2.19 -12.69
C GLY A 76 -6.34 1.99 -14.19
N THR A 77 -7.36 1.49 -14.88
CA THR A 77 -7.35 1.14 -16.31
C THR A 77 -6.86 2.28 -17.22
N TYR A 78 -6.97 3.53 -16.73
CA TYR A 78 -6.63 4.76 -17.45
C TYR A 78 -5.13 5.13 -17.47
N TRP A 79 -4.31 4.62 -16.55
CA TRP A 79 -2.91 5.08 -16.37
C TRP A 79 -1.84 4.22 -17.07
N HIS A 80 -2.25 3.14 -17.73
CA HIS A 80 -1.36 2.05 -18.14
C HIS A 80 -0.50 2.25 -19.39
N ARG A 81 -0.50 3.42 -20.03
CA ARG A 81 0.25 3.57 -21.29
C ARG A 81 1.77 3.76 -21.14
N ASN A 82 2.33 3.97 -19.93
CA ASN A 82 3.77 4.26 -19.78
C ASN A 82 4.46 4.00 -18.42
N SER A 83 3.83 3.30 -17.46
CA SER A 83 4.32 3.20 -16.06
C SER A 83 5.12 1.94 -15.69
N GLY A 84 5.14 0.91 -16.54
CA GLY A 84 5.60 -0.44 -16.14
C GLY A 84 7.02 -0.55 -15.57
N TRP A 85 7.97 0.32 -15.95
CA TRP A 85 9.32 0.26 -15.37
C TRP A 85 9.39 0.83 -13.94
N LYS A 86 8.64 1.90 -13.65
CA LYS A 86 8.61 2.49 -12.29
C LYS A 86 7.97 1.52 -11.31
N ASP A 87 6.94 0.83 -11.78
CA ASP A 87 6.25 -0.25 -11.09
C ASP A 87 7.20 -1.38 -10.70
N LEU A 88 7.98 -1.90 -11.65
CA LEU A 88 8.96 -2.95 -11.38
C LEU A 88 10.05 -2.51 -10.39
N VAL A 89 10.53 -1.26 -10.48
CA VAL A 89 11.54 -0.74 -9.56
C VAL A 89 10.99 -0.60 -8.15
N ARG A 90 9.75 -0.11 -8.00
CA ARG A 90 9.06 -0.08 -6.71
C ARG A 90 8.93 -1.49 -6.12
N ASP A 91 8.36 -2.42 -6.88
CA ASP A 91 8.04 -3.76 -6.39
C ASP A 91 9.33 -4.51 -6.00
N TRP A 92 10.40 -4.36 -6.80
CA TRP A 92 11.73 -4.87 -6.44
C TRP A 92 12.26 -4.26 -5.14
N TYR A 93 12.12 -2.94 -4.95
CA TYR A 93 12.59 -2.26 -3.75
C TYR A 93 11.82 -2.73 -2.50
N LEU A 94 10.50 -2.84 -2.60
CA LEU A 94 9.65 -3.33 -1.51
C LEU A 94 10.02 -4.77 -1.12
N MET A 95 10.20 -5.64 -2.10
CA MET A 95 10.66 -7.00 -1.86
C MET A 95 12.07 -7.02 -1.24
N LYS A 96 13.03 -6.31 -1.82
CA LYS A 96 14.45 -6.37 -1.42
C LYS A 96 14.70 -5.85 -0.01
N TYR A 97 14.05 -4.75 0.38
CA TYR A 97 14.35 -4.05 1.63
C TYR A 97 13.34 -4.33 2.76
N PHE A 98 12.11 -4.73 2.40
CA PHE A 98 11.02 -4.94 3.38
C PHE A 98 10.46 -6.36 3.35
N ASN A 99 10.93 -7.23 2.45
CA ASN A 99 10.36 -8.55 2.21
C ASN A 99 8.83 -8.47 2.02
N LEU A 100 8.40 -7.44 1.31
CA LEU A 100 7.00 -7.08 1.11
C LEU A 100 6.60 -7.44 -0.34
N PRO A 101 5.90 -8.57 -0.55
CA PRO A 101 5.29 -8.87 -1.84
C PRO A 101 4.23 -7.83 -2.19
N VAL A 102 4.03 -7.63 -3.50
CA VAL A 102 3.04 -6.69 -4.06
C VAL A 102 2.10 -7.48 -4.96
N ILE A 103 0.79 -7.35 -4.74
CA ILE A 103 -0.25 -7.81 -5.66
C ILE A 103 -0.92 -6.59 -6.28
N ARG A 104 -1.19 -6.67 -7.58
CA ARG A 104 -1.91 -5.66 -8.34
C ARG A 104 -3.31 -6.16 -8.63
N ILE A 105 -4.30 -5.36 -8.30
CA ILE A 105 -5.71 -5.61 -8.59
C ILE A 105 -6.14 -4.59 -9.65
N ALA A 106 -6.63 -5.06 -10.77
CA ALA A 106 -7.14 -4.17 -11.81
C ALA A 106 -8.47 -3.54 -11.36
N GLU A 107 -8.69 -2.28 -11.75
CA GLU A 107 -9.93 -1.56 -11.45
C GLU A 107 -11.21 -2.34 -11.81
N ILE A 108 -11.19 -3.09 -12.91
CA ILE A 108 -12.32 -3.91 -13.37
C ILE A 108 -12.69 -5.03 -12.36
N GLU A 109 -11.71 -5.58 -11.64
CA GLU A 109 -11.92 -6.62 -10.64
C GLU A 109 -12.66 -6.05 -9.42
N ILE A 110 -12.29 -4.84 -8.99
CA ILE A 110 -12.97 -4.14 -7.89
C ILE A 110 -14.40 -3.72 -8.28
N GLN A 111 -14.59 -3.23 -9.51
CA GLN A 111 -15.90 -2.81 -10.00
C GLN A 111 -16.89 -3.96 -10.17
N SER A 112 -16.41 -5.12 -10.63
CA SER A 112 -17.24 -6.32 -10.76
C SER A 112 -17.60 -6.96 -9.42
N GLY A 113 -16.92 -6.57 -8.32
CA GLY A 113 -17.10 -7.19 -7.02
C GLY A 113 -16.62 -8.64 -6.99
N ILE A 114 -15.77 -9.02 -7.94
CA ILE A 114 -15.13 -10.32 -8.00
C ILE A 114 -13.86 -10.22 -7.17
N CYS A 115 -13.96 -10.63 -5.91
CA CYS A 115 -12.87 -11.10 -5.07
C CYS A 115 -13.35 -12.42 -4.46
#